data_AF-A0A7U9SLN6-F1
#
_entry.id   AF-A0A7U9SLN6-F1
#
_cell.length_a   1.000
_cell.length_b   1.000
_cell.length_c   1.000
_cell.angle_alpha   90.00
_cell.angle_beta   90.00
_cell.angle_gamma   90.00
#
_symmetry.space_group_name_H-M   'P 1'
#
loop_
_entity.id
_entity.type
_entity.pdbx_description
1 polymer ?
#
loop_
_entity_poly.entity_id
_entity_poly.type
_entity_poly.pdbx_seq_one_letter_code
_entity_poly.pdbx_strand_id
1 'polypeptide(L)'
;MPVLSPFAIYGKLANVYEAQGRLKVTYMAGLLLFALAVGAAAYFCYLKRPAETAGRAMAFAVTRPIIKILLVTPLSLAAGLAVVSTLGLQPGNSRQGMGYMIFAIALVAVIGSAFIQVIYEFDIKGALHQKKHILISGLAAAAIFAVFRLDLLGYDSYIPSPGQVESVAFVPDYYEDANGSIRLDEDGVFLSEKAYAERYMYLDSGEEVCRLADISMEGYNQLWEQYNNGMDVWEETGQEQKEYWSQAMVIYRLKGGRKVYRNLWVNVEDEETARLLDNIIGSAQFKEGYFAIASERMDRIFEQKYQVEAFYGNSVYRKKMGKAEMGEFLERYRRDFGQADFSDLKENVPVGVMELAVSEELSGTYGGTARATRSWEMNMNIYPFYTETIAWLKERGYYSMGQVSLEDVARIQVLNYNTEVSQKLLEGQKTQGGMAATELASWVSSPGEKDTWVYGDYTEAEEIERIAGCIFPRGMVSRDWDNGKMLDYGYNVIVYFKTDSEITKEYGAYADYGFLEGEIPDFVRVDTAYKE
;
A
#
# COMPACT_ATOMS: atom_id res chain seq x y z
N MET A 1 0.76 17.42 -8.19
CA MET A 1 -0.18 18.36 -8.85
C MET A 1 0.58 19.59 -9.39
N PRO A 2 0.11 20.22 -10.49
CA PRO A 2 0.73 21.44 -11.02
C PRO A 2 0.74 22.54 -9.95
N VAL A 3 1.91 23.15 -9.71
CA VAL A 3 2.13 24.11 -8.60
C VAL A 3 1.19 25.32 -8.66
N LEU A 4 0.80 25.75 -9.86
CA LEU A 4 -0.07 26.91 -10.11
C LEU A 4 -1.56 26.56 -10.23
N SER A 5 -1.95 25.29 -10.09
CA SER A 5 -3.36 24.91 -10.16
C SER A 5 -4.13 25.49 -8.95
N PRO A 6 -5.29 26.15 -9.14
CA PRO A 6 -6.10 26.65 -8.03
C PRO A 6 -6.52 25.52 -7.07
N PHE A 7 -6.76 24.31 -7.60
CA PHE A 7 -7.07 23.13 -6.78
C PHE A 7 -5.87 22.68 -5.93
N ALA A 8 -4.65 22.75 -6.49
CA ALA A 8 -3.44 22.40 -5.74
C ALA A 8 -3.14 23.45 -4.65
N ILE A 9 -3.36 24.72 -4.93
CA ILE A 9 -3.21 25.81 -3.96
C ILE A 9 -4.25 25.68 -2.85
N TYR A 10 -5.51 25.39 -3.20
CA TYR A 10 -6.58 25.13 -2.24
C TYR A 10 -6.28 23.91 -1.36
N GLY A 11 -5.88 22.78 -1.95
CA GLY A 11 -5.52 21.58 -1.19
C GLY A 11 -4.40 21.84 -0.18
N LYS A 12 -3.36 22.58 -0.57
CA LYS A 12 -2.29 23.00 0.36
C LYS A 12 -2.81 23.93 1.47
N LEU A 13 -3.74 24.83 1.16
CA LEU A 13 -4.36 25.69 2.17
C LEU A 13 -5.20 24.88 3.16
N ALA A 14 -6.01 23.94 2.66
CA ALA A 14 -6.82 23.04 3.47
C ALA A 14 -5.95 22.19 4.41
N ASN A 15 -4.89 21.58 3.89
CA ASN A 15 -3.97 20.77 4.70
C ASN A 15 -3.29 21.61 5.80
N VAL A 16 -2.87 22.84 5.51
CA VAL A 16 -2.29 23.72 6.54
C VAL A 16 -3.33 24.13 7.58
N TYR A 17 -4.56 24.39 7.16
CA TYR A 17 -5.65 24.71 8.09
C TYR A 17 -5.98 23.52 8.99
N GLU A 18 -6.08 22.33 8.45
CA GLU A 18 -6.35 21.10 9.19
C GLU A 18 -5.22 20.76 10.18
N ALA A 19 -3.97 20.88 9.74
CA ALA A 19 -2.82 20.55 10.58
C ALA A 19 -2.51 21.60 11.68
N GLN A 20 -2.79 22.88 11.42
CA GLN A 20 -2.28 23.98 12.25
C GLN A 20 -3.34 25.01 12.67
N GLY A 21 -4.61 24.82 12.28
CA GLY A 21 -5.69 25.76 12.58
C GLY A 21 -5.54 27.14 11.94
N ARG A 22 -4.64 27.31 10.95
CA ARG A 22 -4.30 28.61 10.37
C ARG A 22 -4.44 28.67 8.85
N LEU A 23 -4.84 29.83 8.35
CA LEU A 23 -4.90 30.11 6.91
C LEU A 23 -3.60 30.77 6.44
N LYS A 24 -2.86 30.11 5.53
CA LYS A 24 -1.60 30.65 5.00
C LYS A 24 -1.84 31.74 3.96
N VAL A 25 -1.42 32.96 4.27
CA VAL A 25 -1.64 34.17 3.44
C VAL A 25 -1.16 33.99 2.00
N THR A 26 -0.04 33.31 1.77
CA THR A 26 0.50 33.07 0.43
C THR A 26 -0.45 32.27 -0.46
N TYR A 27 -1.12 31.25 0.09
CA TYR A 27 -2.08 30.44 -0.67
C TYR A 27 -3.39 31.21 -0.90
N MET A 28 -3.85 31.97 0.09
CA MET A 28 -5.01 32.85 -0.08
C MET A 28 -4.77 33.91 -1.16
N ALA A 29 -3.60 34.55 -1.17
CA ALA A 29 -3.22 35.51 -2.21
C ALA A 29 -3.16 34.85 -3.60
N GLY A 30 -2.63 33.63 -3.69
CA GLY A 30 -2.64 32.86 -4.94
C GLY A 30 -4.05 32.57 -5.46
N LEU A 31 -4.97 32.16 -4.58
CA LEU A 31 -6.37 31.92 -4.94
C LEU A 31 -7.08 33.23 -5.33
N LEU A 32 -6.80 34.33 -4.62
CA LEU A 32 -7.35 35.65 -4.96
C LEU A 32 -6.86 36.12 -6.33
N LEU A 33 -5.56 36.00 -6.62
CA LEU A 33 -5.01 36.34 -7.94
C LEU A 33 -5.63 35.51 -9.06
N PHE A 34 -5.80 34.20 -8.83
CA PHE A 34 -6.51 33.34 -9.78
C PHE A 34 -7.95 33.79 -10.00
N ALA A 35 -8.69 34.07 -8.92
CA ALA A 35 -10.07 34.56 -8.99
C ALA A 35 -10.17 35.90 -9.74
N LEU A 36 -9.23 36.82 -9.50
CA LEU A 36 -9.15 38.09 -10.23
C LEU A 36 -8.83 37.89 -11.71
N ALA A 37 -7.90 36.99 -12.04
CA ALA A 37 -7.53 36.69 -13.43
C ALA A 37 -8.70 36.06 -14.20
N VAL A 38 -9.37 35.07 -13.62
CA VAL A 38 -10.57 34.44 -14.21
C VAL A 38 -11.72 35.44 -14.27
N GLY A 39 -11.89 36.28 -13.24
CA GLY A 39 -12.88 37.35 -13.22
C GLY A 39 -12.66 38.39 -14.32
N ALA A 40 -11.42 38.81 -14.54
CA ALA A 40 -11.07 39.72 -15.62
C ALA A 40 -11.31 39.08 -17.01
N ALA A 41 -10.94 37.81 -17.18
CA ALA A 41 -11.22 37.07 -18.41
C ALA A 41 -12.74 36.91 -18.64
N ALA A 42 -13.51 36.59 -17.60
CA ALA A 42 -14.96 36.50 -17.64
C ALA A 42 -15.60 37.86 -17.96
N TYR A 43 -15.10 38.95 -17.38
CA TYR A 43 -15.56 40.30 -17.66
C TYR A 43 -15.27 40.71 -19.12
N PHE A 44 -14.08 40.41 -19.64
CA PHE A 44 -13.75 40.63 -21.04
C PHE A 44 -14.67 39.83 -21.98
N CYS A 45 -14.92 38.57 -21.65
CA CYS A 45 -15.90 37.74 -22.35
C CYS A 45 -17.31 38.32 -22.27
N TYR A 46 -17.72 38.85 -21.12
CA TYR A 46 -19.01 39.51 -20.95
C TYR A 46 -19.16 40.73 -21.87
N LEU A 47 -18.13 41.59 -21.95
CA LEU A 47 -18.13 42.77 -22.82
C LEU A 47 -18.23 42.42 -24.32
N LYS A 48 -17.71 41.26 -24.72
CA LYS A 48 -17.74 40.78 -26.12
C LYS A 48 -18.92 39.85 -26.43
N ARG A 49 -19.78 39.55 -25.46
CA ARG A 49 -20.87 38.59 -25.62
C ARG A 49 -21.95 39.13 -26.57
N PRO A 50 -22.29 38.43 -27.66
CA PRO A 50 -23.43 38.81 -28.50
C PRO A 50 -24.75 38.66 -27.73
N ALA A 51 -25.63 39.66 -27.79
CA ALA A 51 -26.92 39.65 -27.08
C ALA A 51 -27.83 38.47 -27.51
N GLU A 52 -27.72 38.02 -28.76
CA GLU A 52 -28.47 36.90 -29.35
C GLU A 52 -28.13 35.51 -28.75
N THR A 53 -27.14 35.44 -27.86
CA THR A 53 -26.72 34.19 -27.22
C THR A 53 -27.40 33.94 -25.87
N ALA A 54 -28.39 34.77 -25.49
CA ALA A 54 -29.26 34.49 -24.36
C ALA A 54 -30.05 33.18 -24.58
N GLY A 55 -30.02 32.27 -23.61
CA GLY A 55 -30.67 30.95 -23.70
C GLY A 55 -29.88 29.85 -24.43
N ARG A 56 -28.68 30.15 -24.98
CA ARG A 56 -27.79 29.12 -25.54
C ARG A 56 -26.83 28.60 -24.47
N ALA A 57 -26.47 27.32 -24.54
CA ALA A 57 -25.55 26.69 -23.58
C ALA A 57 -24.13 27.27 -23.63
N MET A 58 -23.73 27.84 -24.78
CA MET A 58 -22.42 28.44 -25.00
C MET A 58 -22.55 29.81 -25.66
N ALA A 59 -21.95 30.82 -25.04
CA ALA A 59 -21.96 32.22 -25.50
C ALA A 59 -21.14 32.45 -26.77
N PHE A 60 -20.07 31.68 -27.01
CA PHE A 60 -19.21 31.84 -28.19
C PHE A 60 -19.25 30.56 -29.03
N ALA A 61 -19.66 30.68 -30.30
CA ALA A 61 -19.76 29.52 -31.19
C ALA A 61 -18.39 28.92 -31.52
N VAL A 62 -17.36 29.76 -31.66
CA VAL A 62 -15.98 29.35 -32.02
C VAL A 62 -15.35 28.46 -30.95
N THR A 63 -15.69 28.65 -29.67
CA THR A 63 -15.10 27.88 -28.57
C THR A 63 -15.80 26.55 -28.31
N ARG A 64 -17.01 26.33 -28.88
CA ARG A 64 -17.77 25.08 -28.73
C ARG A 64 -16.96 23.82 -29.08
N PRO A 65 -16.37 23.68 -30.28
CA PRO A 65 -15.59 22.50 -30.61
C PRO A 65 -14.36 22.33 -29.70
N ILE A 66 -13.69 23.44 -29.36
CA ILE A 66 -12.46 23.44 -28.55
C ILE A 66 -12.75 22.94 -27.14
N ILE A 67 -13.76 23.51 -26.48
CA ILE A 67 -14.13 23.14 -25.10
C ILE A 67 -14.64 21.70 -25.03
N LYS A 68 -15.43 21.28 -26.03
CA LYS A 68 -15.89 19.90 -26.13
C LYS A 68 -14.72 18.92 -26.21
N ILE A 69 -13.75 19.16 -27.09
CA ILE A 69 -12.58 18.28 -27.25
C ILE A 69 -11.74 18.26 -25.96
N LEU A 70 -11.45 19.45 -25.39
CA LEU A 70 -10.65 19.56 -24.16
C LEU A 70 -11.33 18.93 -22.93
N LEU A 71 -12.65 18.76 -22.93
CA LEU A 71 -13.39 18.10 -21.86
C LEU A 71 -13.48 16.59 -22.09
N VAL A 72 -13.83 16.18 -23.31
CA VAL A 72 -14.06 14.75 -23.63
C VAL A 72 -12.76 13.96 -23.61
N THR A 73 -11.67 14.49 -24.18
CA THR A 73 -10.39 13.77 -24.24
C THR A 73 -9.86 13.32 -22.87
N PRO A 74 -9.71 14.19 -21.85
CA PRO A 74 -9.26 13.75 -20.53
C PRO A 74 -10.30 12.86 -19.81
N LEU A 75 -11.59 13.09 -20.04
CA LEU A 75 -12.64 12.24 -19.47
C LEU A 75 -12.56 10.80 -20.01
N SER A 76 -12.31 10.64 -21.30
CA SER A 76 -12.07 9.34 -21.94
C SER A 76 -10.87 8.63 -21.36
N LEU A 77 -9.74 9.34 -21.17
CA LEU A 77 -8.54 8.76 -20.56
C LEU A 77 -8.79 8.37 -19.10
N ALA A 78 -9.51 9.20 -18.33
CA ALA A 78 -9.87 8.91 -16.94
C ALA A 78 -10.74 7.65 -16.82
N ALA A 79 -11.63 7.41 -17.78
CA ALA A 79 -12.41 6.18 -17.83
C ALA A 79 -11.52 4.94 -18.06
N GLY A 80 -10.51 5.05 -18.92
CA GLY A 80 -9.50 4.00 -19.09
C GLY A 80 -8.73 3.71 -17.79
N LEU A 81 -8.29 4.77 -17.10
CA LEU A 81 -7.61 4.64 -15.81
C LEU A 81 -8.49 3.99 -14.74
N ALA A 82 -9.79 4.30 -14.69
CA ALA A 82 -10.73 3.70 -13.74
C ALA A 82 -10.92 2.19 -13.98
N VAL A 83 -10.89 1.74 -15.24
CA VAL A 83 -10.90 0.30 -15.56
C VAL A 83 -9.63 -0.35 -15.03
N VAL A 84 -8.47 0.24 -15.30
CA VAL A 84 -7.17 -0.26 -14.81
C VAL A 84 -7.12 -0.36 -13.29
N SER A 85 -7.59 0.65 -12.57
CA SER A 85 -7.59 0.65 -11.10
C SER A 85 -8.52 -0.42 -10.51
N THR A 86 -9.58 -0.80 -11.23
CA THR A 86 -10.54 -1.82 -10.79
C THR A 86 -10.01 -3.23 -11.06
N LEU A 87 -9.23 -3.41 -12.13
CA LEU A 87 -8.70 -4.72 -12.54
C LEU A 87 -7.36 -5.09 -11.89
N GLY A 88 -6.73 -4.17 -11.15
CA GLY A 88 -5.53 -4.45 -10.35
C GLY A 88 -4.37 -5.01 -11.18
N LEU A 89 -3.92 -4.28 -12.22
CA LEU A 89 -2.86 -4.76 -13.12
C LEU A 89 -1.53 -4.97 -12.36
N GLN A 90 -1.16 -6.24 -12.16
CA GLN A 90 0.16 -6.67 -11.68
C GLN A 90 1.05 -7.10 -12.87
N PRO A 91 2.39 -7.13 -12.71
CA PRO A 91 3.28 -7.81 -13.65
C PRO A 91 2.74 -9.21 -13.91
N GLY A 92 2.42 -9.50 -15.17
CA GLY A 92 1.91 -10.79 -15.60
C GLY A 92 0.39 -11.02 -15.65
N ASN A 93 -0.44 -10.17 -15.04
CA ASN A 93 -1.91 -10.25 -15.18
C ASN A 93 -2.47 -9.20 -16.17
N SER A 94 -1.57 -8.50 -16.86
CA SER A 94 -1.80 -7.21 -17.49
C SER A 94 -2.62 -7.26 -18.80
N ARG A 95 -2.86 -8.45 -19.38
CA ARG A 95 -3.69 -8.58 -20.59
C ARG A 95 -5.18 -8.65 -20.33
N GLN A 96 -5.63 -9.14 -19.16
CA GLN A 96 -7.06 -9.36 -18.89
C GLN A 96 -7.88 -8.06 -18.84
N GLY A 97 -7.23 -6.87 -18.84
CA GLY A 97 -7.88 -5.56 -18.80
C GLY A 97 -7.72 -4.63 -20.00
N MET A 98 -6.82 -4.92 -20.94
CA MET A 98 -6.44 -3.94 -21.96
C MET A 98 -7.57 -3.65 -22.97
N GLY A 99 -8.29 -4.68 -23.39
CA GLY A 99 -9.46 -4.54 -24.26
C GLY A 99 -10.55 -3.70 -23.60
N TYR A 100 -10.82 -3.93 -22.31
CA TYR A 100 -11.79 -3.17 -21.53
C TYR A 100 -11.38 -1.70 -21.37
N MET A 101 -10.09 -1.42 -21.16
CA MET A 101 -9.58 -0.06 -21.09
C MET A 101 -9.77 0.69 -22.41
N ILE A 102 -9.34 0.09 -23.54
CA ILE A 102 -9.49 0.71 -24.88
C ILE A 102 -10.97 0.92 -25.19
N PHE A 103 -11.81 -0.08 -24.89
CA PHE A 103 -13.25 0.01 -25.05
C PHE A 103 -13.84 1.15 -24.21
N ALA A 104 -13.46 1.29 -22.93
CA ALA A 104 -13.94 2.36 -22.06
C ALA A 104 -13.52 3.75 -22.56
N ILE A 105 -12.27 3.92 -23.01
CA ILE A 105 -11.79 5.17 -23.61
C ILE A 105 -12.65 5.54 -24.84
N ALA A 106 -12.86 4.58 -25.74
CA ALA A 106 -13.65 4.78 -26.95
C ALA A 106 -15.13 5.07 -26.64
N LEU A 107 -15.73 4.31 -25.71
CA LEU A 107 -17.11 4.46 -25.28
C LEU A 107 -17.36 5.84 -24.69
N VAL A 108 -16.48 6.30 -23.78
CA VAL A 108 -16.59 7.63 -23.18
C VAL A 108 -16.29 8.74 -24.18
N ALA A 109 -15.42 8.53 -25.17
CA ALA A 109 -15.22 9.51 -26.24
C ALA A 109 -16.51 9.73 -27.06
N VAL A 110 -17.26 8.65 -27.34
CA VAL A 110 -18.54 8.69 -28.05
C VAL A 110 -19.63 9.29 -27.17
N ILE A 111 -19.88 8.72 -26.00
CA ILE A 111 -20.96 9.14 -25.10
C ILE A 111 -20.72 10.55 -24.57
N GLY A 112 -19.50 10.87 -24.15
CA GLY A 112 -19.14 12.21 -23.67
C GLY A 112 -19.31 13.25 -24.75
N SER A 113 -18.87 12.96 -25.98
CA SER A 113 -19.10 13.85 -27.11
C SER A 113 -20.58 13.99 -27.46
N ALA A 114 -21.35 12.90 -27.38
CA ALA A 114 -22.78 12.91 -27.65
C ALA A 114 -23.53 13.77 -26.62
N PHE A 115 -23.23 13.56 -25.34
CA PHE A 115 -23.81 14.28 -24.22
C PHE A 115 -23.54 15.80 -24.29
N ILE A 116 -22.28 16.21 -24.53
CA ILE A 116 -21.95 17.62 -24.70
C ILE A 116 -22.66 18.21 -25.94
N GLN A 117 -22.88 17.42 -26.99
CA GLN A 117 -23.62 17.89 -28.17
C GLN A 117 -25.10 18.16 -27.85
N VAL A 118 -25.74 17.26 -27.10
CA VAL A 118 -27.12 17.45 -26.63
C VAL A 118 -27.24 18.74 -25.81
N ILE A 119 -26.27 19.03 -24.94
CA ILE A 119 -26.26 20.29 -24.18
C ILE A 119 -26.12 21.50 -25.11
N TYR A 120 -25.22 21.44 -26.11
CA TYR A 120 -24.99 22.56 -27.02
C TYR A 120 -26.18 22.87 -27.94
N GLU A 121 -26.93 21.85 -28.33
CA GLU A 121 -28.10 21.98 -29.21
C GLU A 121 -29.44 22.02 -28.46
N PHE A 122 -29.45 21.67 -27.17
CA PHE A 122 -30.65 21.42 -26.37
C PHE A 122 -31.62 20.41 -27.03
N ASP A 123 -31.09 19.47 -27.81
CA ASP A 123 -31.86 18.45 -28.52
C ASP A 123 -31.13 17.10 -28.47
N ILE A 124 -31.83 16.07 -27.98
CA ILE A 124 -31.32 14.71 -27.90
C ILE A 124 -31.05 14.11 -29.28
N LYS A 125 -31.83 14.51 -30.30
CA LYS A 125 -31.61 14.07 -31.69
C LYS A 125 -30.29 14.60 -32.24
N GLY A 126 -29.78 15.70 -31.67
CA GLY A 126 -28.52 16.31 -32.04
C GLY A 126 -27.26 15.60 -31.56
N ALA A 127 -27.39 14.55 -30.74
CA ALA A 127 -26.28 13.86 -30.09
C ALA A 127 -25.14 13.47 -31.04
N LEU A 128 -25.46 13.07 -32.28
CA LEU A 128 -24.48 12.62 -33.28
C LEU A 128 -24.29 13.57 -34.47
N HIS A 129 -24.83 14.80 -34.43
CA HIS A 129 -24.70 15.75 -35.55
C HIS A 129 -23.24 16.13 -35.86
N GLN A 130 -22.37 16.18 -34.84
CA GLN A 130 -20.96 16.57 -34.98
C GLN A 130 -20.00 15.39 -34.83
N LYS A 131 -20.12 14.37 -35.71
CA LYS A 131 -19.30 13.15 -35.69
C LYS A 131 -17.78 13.43 -35.76
N LYS A 132 -17.38 14.55 -36.39
CA LYS A 132 -15.98 14.99 -36.43
C LYS A 132 -15.42 15.27 -35.05
N HIS A 133 -16.22 15.81 -34.12
CA HIS A 133 -15.75 16.07 -32.75
C HIS A 133 -15.51 14.77 -31.97
N ILE A 134 -16.33 13.75 -32.23
CA ILE A 134 -16.14 12.40 -31.68
C ILE A 134 -14.80 11.84 -32.18
N LEU A 135 -14.60 11.87 -33.50
CA LEU A 135 -13.38 11.37 -34.12
C LEU A 135 -12.13 12.10 -33.62
N ILE A 136 -12.14 13.44 -33.58
CA ILE A 136 -11.00 14.22 -33.12
C ILE A 136 -10.71 13.95 -31.63
N SER A 137 -11.73 13.90 -30.77
CA SER A 137 -11.53 13.63 -29.34
C SER A 137 -10.99 12.22 -29.10
N GLY A 138 -11.50 11.23 -29.86
CA GLY A 138 -11.04 9.85 -29.82
C GLY A 138 -9.61 9.69 -30.33
N LEU A 139 -9.26 10.33 -31.45
CA LEU A 139 -7.88 10.33 -31.97
C LEU A 139 -6.92 11.04 -31.02
N ALA A 140 -7.33 12.14 -30.40
CA ALA A 140 -6.52 12.83 -29.39
C ALA A 140 -6.29 11.95 -28.15
N ALA A 141 -7.33 11.29 -27.64
CA ALA A 141 -7.20 10.34 -26.53
C ALA A 141 -6.31 9.15 -26.91
N ALA A 142 -6.48 8.58 -28.11
CA ALA A 142 -5.66 7.48 -28.60
C ALA A 142 -4.20 7.88 -28.79
N ALA A 143 -3.92 9.10 -29.28
CA ALA A 143 -2.56 9.61 -29.42
C ALA A 143 -1.88 9.81 -28.05
N ILE A 144 -2.58 10.42 -27.09
CA ILE A 144 -2.07 10.57 -25.71
C ILE A 144 -1.84 9.19 -25.09
N PHE A 145 -2.80 8.28 -25.23
CA PHE A 145 -2.67 6.91 -24.76
C PHE A 145 -1.44 6.22 -25.38
N ALA A 146 -1.23 6.33 -26.69
CA ALA A 146 -0.10 5.72 -27.39
C ALA A 146 1.25 6.29 -26.93
N VAL A 147 1.32 7.59 -26.63
CA VAL A 147 2.55 8.21 -26.10
C VAL A 147 2.99 7.54 -24.79
N PHE A 148 2.07 7.31 -23.86
CA PHE A 148 2.40 6.61 -22.61
C PHE A 148 2.55 5.11 -22.83
N ARG A 149 1.62 4.48 -23.54
CA ARG A 149 1.60 3.02 -23.73
C ARG A 149 2.83 2.48 -24.44
N LEU A 150 3.37 3.22 -25.42
CA LEU A 150 4.55 2.82 -26.18
C LEU A 150 5.81 3.52 -25.68
N ASP A 151 5.70 4.27 -24.59
CA ASP A 151 6.78 5.08 -24.03
C ASP A 151 7.54 5.92 -25.06
N LEU A 152 6.80 6.59 -25.97
CA LEU A 152 7.40 7.28 -27.13
C LEU A 152 8.35 8.43 -26.74
N LEU A 153 8.23 8.92 -25.51
CA LEU A 153 9.05 10.01 -24.97
C LEU A 153 10.12 9.50 -23.99
N GLY A 154 10.20 8.18 -23.77
CA GLY A 154 11.07 7.59 -22.75
C GLY A 154 10.71 8.03 -21.33
N TYR A 155 9.44 8.31 -21.04
CA TYR A 155 9.01 8.69 -19.70
C TYR A 155 9.07 7.51 -18.74
N ASP A 156 8.56 6.34 -19.13
CA ASP A 156 8.49 5.14 -18.28
C ASP A 156 9.88 4.48 -18.15
N SER A 157 10.65 4.41 -19.24
CA SER A 157 12.00 3.81 -19.27
C SER A 157 13.12 4.71 -18.74
N TYR A 158 12.84 5.98 -18.41
CA TYR A 158 13.90 6.89 -17.97
C TYR A 158 14.36 6.59 -16.54
N ILE A 159 15.61 6.13 -16.44
CA ILE A 159 16.43 6.08 -15.24
C ILE A 159 17.58 7.10 -15.40
N PRO A 160 17.82 7.97 -14.41
CA PRO A 160 18.95 8.91 -14.49
C PRO A 160 20.29 8.16 -14.43
N SER A 161 21.31 8.67 -15.11
CA SER A 161 22.66 8.11 -14.96
C SER A 161 23.18 8.35 -13.53
N PRO A 162 23.86 7.38 -12.89
CA PRO A 162 24.33 7.51 -11.51
C PRO A 162 25.10 8.80 -11.22
N GLY A 163 25.98 9.22 -12.15
CA GLY A 163 26.75 10.46 -12.00
C GLY A 163 25.93 11.76 -11.97
N GLN A 164 24.66 11.74 -12.39
CA GLN A 164 23.74 12.88 -12.32
C GLN A 164 22.96 12.95 -11.00
N VAL A 165 22.94 11.85 -10.24
CA VAL A 165 22.22 11.73 -8.97
C VAL A 165 23.03 12.41 -7.87
N GLU A 166 22.36 13.23 -7.08
CA GLU A 166 22.90 13.88 -5.87
C GLU A 166 22.48 13.11 -4.62
N SER A 167 21.23 12.62 -4.58
CA SER A 167 20.76 11.70 -3.53
C SER A 167 19.48 11.01 -3.97
N VAL A 168 19.11 9.94 -3.27
CA VAL A 168 17.90 9.16 -3.54
C VAL A 168 17.06 9.00 -2.28
N ALA A 169 15.74 8.90 -2.45
CA ALA A 169 14.87 8.27 -1.47
C ALA A 169 14.27 7.01 -2.10
N PHE A 170 14.45 5.86 -1.46
CA PHE A 170 13.85 4.57 -1.82
C PHE A 170 12.73 4.28 -0.82
N VAL A 171 11.52 4.05 -1.32
CA VAL A 171 10.29 3.96 -0.51
C VAL A 171 9.56 2.68 -0.90
N PRO A 172 9.92 1.53 -0.30
CA PRO A 172 9.14 0.31 -0.45
C PRO A 172 7.74 0.53 0.16
N ASP A 173 6.68 0.10 -0.51
CA ASP A 173 5.32 0.34 -0.02
C ASP A 173 5.04 -0.53 1.23
N TYR A 174 4.75 0.12 2.37
CA TYR A 174 4.33 -0.51 3.64
C TYR A 174 5.32 -1.52 4.25
N TYR A 175 6.60 -1.45 3.91
CA TYR A 175 7.63 -2.35 4.43
C TYR A 175 7.80 -2.21 5.95
N GLU A 176 7.79 -3.32 6.68
CA GLU A 176 7.92 -3.34 8.15
C GLU A 176 6.90 -2.40 8.84
N ASP A 177 5.75 -2.14 8.20
CA ASP A 177 4.74 -1.17 8.65
C ASP A 177 3.55 -1.87 9.33
N ALA A 178 3.84 -2.65 10.37
CA ALA A 178 2.82 -3.34 11.17
C ALA A 178 1.81 -2.32 11.73
N ASN A 179 0.59 -2.33 11.17
CA ASN A 179 -0.55 -1.48 11.53
C ASN A 179 -0.43 0.03 11.29
N GLY A 180 0.43 0.49 10.37
CA GLY A 180 0.41 1.89 9.89
C GLY A 180 1.04 2.90 10.86
N SER A 181 2.31 2.67 11.16
CA SER A 181 3.17 3.52 11.98
C SER A 181 3.17 4.96 11.50
N ILE A 182 2.86 5.87 12.43
CA ILE A 182 2.89 7.30 12.14
C ILE A 182 4.31 7.80 11.86
N ARG A 183 4.38 8.79 10.98
CA ARG A 183 5.60 9.52 10.68
C ARG A 183 5.32 10.99 10.91
N LEU A 184 6.14 11.62 11.76
CA LEU A 184 5.97 13.01 12.16
C LEU A 184 7.14 13.84 11.66
N ASP A 185 6.88 15.10 11.31
CA ASP A 185 7.95 16.08 11.11
C ASP A 185 8.38 16.74 12.42
N GLU A 186 9.39 17.62 12.36
CA GLU A 186 9.94 18.32 13.52
C GLU A 186 8.91 19.17 14.30
N ASP A 187 7.80 19.56 13.66
CA ASP A 187 6.69 20.30 14.29
C ASP A 187 5.61 19.34 14.86
N GLY A 188 5.85 18.03 14.79
CA GLY A 188 4.89 16.99 15.14
C GLY A 188 3.72 16.92 14.15
N VAL A 189 3.90 17.27 12.88
CA VAL A 189 2.85 17.15 11.86
C VAL A 189 2.95 15.79 11.17
N PHE A 190 1.81 15.12 11.00
CA PHE A 190 1.72 13.86 10.27
C PHE A 190 2.21 14.02 8.82
N LEU A 191 3.10 13.12 8.42
CA LEU A 191 3.57 12.94 7.06
C LEU A 191 3.17 11.54 6.58
N SER A 192 2.80 11.44 5.30
CA SER A 192 2.79 10.13 4.66
C SER A 192 4.21 9.59 4.58
N GLU A 193 4.35 8.26 4.50
CA GLU A 193 5.62 7.57 4.24
C GLU A 193 6.45 8.25 3.13
N LYS A 194 5.81 8.47 1.97
CA LYS A 194 6.43 9.13 0.81
C LYS A 194 6.91 10.55 1.13
N ALA A 195 6.12 11.32 1.87
CA ALA A 195 6.50 12.69 2.25
C ALA A 195 7.62 12.71 3.31
N TYR A 196 7.62 11.76 4.23
CA TYR A 196 8.68 11.60 5.24
C TYR A 196 10.00 11.21 4.58
N ALA A 197 10.01 10.18 3.73
CA ALA A 197 11.19 9.78 2.97
C ALA A 197 11.69 10.88 2.02
N GLU A 198 10.79 11.59 1.32
CA GLU A 198 11.19 12.73 0.49
C GLU A 198 11.87 13.85 1.32
N ARG A 199 11.50 13.99 2.60
CA ARG A 199 12.04 15.04 3.47
C ARG A 199 13.32 14.62 4.18
N TYR A 200 13.47 13.35 4.55
CA TYR A 200 14.53 12.92 5.46
C TYR A 200 15.45 11.83 4.92
N MET A 201 15.10 11.16 3.82
CA MET A 201 15.95 10.14 3.22
C MET A 201 16.85 10.75 2.12
N TYR A 202 18.15 10.73 2.38
CA TYR A 202 19.20 11.19 1.49
C TYR A 202 20.25 10.08 1.32
N LEU A 203 19.89 9.04 0.56
CA LEU A 203 20.79 7.96 0.20
C LEU A 203 21.87 8.48 -0.76
N ASP A 204 23.13 8.17 -0.47
CA ASP A 204 24.26 8.36 -1.40
C ASP A 204 24.45 7.16 -2.34
N SER A 205 23.56 6.16 -2.24
CA SER A 205 23.56 4.93 -3.04
C SER A 205 22.89 5.12 -4.41
N GLY A 206 23.30 6.17 -5.13
CA GLY A 206 22.72 6.51 -6.43
C GLY A 206 22.98 5.44 -7.49
N GLU A 207 24.13 4.77 -7.43
CA GLU A 207 24.52 3.71 -8.37
C GLU A 207 23.71 2.43 -8.12
N GLU A 208 23.58 2.02 -6.86
CA GLU A 208 22.85 0.82 -6.44
C GLU A 208 21.36 0.94 -6.74
N VAL A 209 20.74 2.10 -6.47
CA VAL A 209 19.32 2.29 -6.76
C VAL A 209 19.07 2.40 -8.27
N CYS A 210 19.97 3.01 -9.05
CA CYS A 210 19.88 2.98 -10.50
C CYS A 210 19.99 1.54 -11.04
N ARG A 211 20.93 0.74 -10.52
CA ARG A 211 21.08 -0.67 -10.90
C ARG A 211 19.84 -1.51 -10.53
N LEU A 212 19.30 -1.30 -9.34
CA LEU A 212 18.04 -1.92 -8.90
C LEU A 212 16.90 -1.59 -9.86
N ALA A 213 16.79 -0.33 -10.28
CA ALA A 213 15.80 0.11 -11.24
C ALA A 213 16.00 -0.50 -12.63
N ASP A 214 17.25 -0.64 -13.09
CA ASP A 214 17.57 -1.31 -14.35
C ASP A 214 17.12 -2.78 -14.32
N ILE A 215 17.49 -3.53 -13.27
CA ILE A 215 17.08 -4.95 -13.07
C ILE A 215 15.55 -5.06 -13.05
N SER A 216 14.89 -4.19 -12.28
CA SER A 216 13.43 -4.13 -12.18
C SER A 216 12.76 -3.93 -13.54
N MET A 217 13.27 -3.00 -14.35
CA MET A 217 12.73 -2.75 -15.69
C MET A 217 13.02 -3.89 -16.67
N GLU A 218 14.24 -4.44 -16.66
CA GLU A 218 14.64 -5.55 -17.53
C GLU A 218 13.77 -6.78 -17.27
N GLY A 219 13.64 -7.19 -16.00
CA GLY A 219 12.82 -8.35 -15.63
C GLY A 219 11.33 -8.13 -15.92
N TYR A 220 10.80 -6.93 -15.64
CA TYR A 220 9.40 -6.61 -15.99
C TYR A 220 9.16 -6.67 -17.51
N ASN A 221 10.10 -6.17 -18.32
CA ASN A 221 9.98 -6.22 -19.78
C ASN A 221 10.09 -7.66 -20.31
N GLN A 222 10.98 -8.48 -19.74
CA GLN A 222 11.10 -9.90 -20.11
C GLN A 222 9.81 -10.66 -19.80
N LEU A 223 9.24 -10.49 -18.61
CA LEU A 223 7.93 -11.05 -18.27
C LEU A 223 6.88 -10.59 -19.29
N TRP A 224 6.81 -9.29 -19.55
CA TRP A 224 5.89 -8.72 -20.53
C TRP A 224 6.01 -9.37 -21.93
N GLU A 225 7.23 -9.65 -22.39
CA GLU A 225 7.47 -10.37 -23.65
C GLU A 225 7.02 -11.83 -23.62
N GLN A 226 7.34 -12.54 -22.54
CA GLN A 226 6.93 -13.92 -22.32
C GLN A 226 5.40 -14.07 -22.37
N TYR A 227 4.68 -13.23 -21.63
CA TYR A 227 3.22 -13.15 -21.69
C TYR A 227 2.71 -12.76 -23.07
N ASN A 228 3.41 -11.86 -23.78
CA ASN A 228 2.97 -11.47 -25.12
C ASN A 228 3.00 -12.62 -26.11
N ASN A 229 3.96 -13.52 -25.96
CA ASN A 229 4.15 -14.71 -26.77
C ASN A 229 3.20 -15.86 -26.42
N GLY A 230 2.27 -15.66 -25.48
CA GLY A 230 1.22 -16.63 -25.14
C GLY A 230 1.66 -17.69 -24.15
N MET A 231 2.79 -17.50 -23.46
CA MET A 231 3.13 -18.32 -22.30
C MET A 231 2.32 -17.82 -21.11
N ASP A 232 1.47 -18.69 -20.56
CA ASP A 232 0.76 -18.38 -19.32
C ASP A 232 1.71 -18.68 -18.16
N VAL A 233 2.48 -17.67 -17.74
CA VAL A 233 3.58 -17.85 -16.77
C VAL A 233 3.05 -18.36 -15.41
N TRP A 234 1.74 -18.19 -15.14
CA TRP A 234 1.07 -18.71 -13.94
C TRP A 234 0.59 -20.16 -14.04
N GLU A 235 0.30 -20.68 -15.24
CA GLU A 235 -0.32 -22.00 -15.44
C GLU A 235 0.67 -23.05 -15.99
N GLU A 236 1.66 -22.65 -16.81
CA GLU A 236 2.44 -23.62 -17.59
C GLU A 236 3.81 -23.99 -17.02
N THR A 237 4.37 -23.25 -16.06
CA THR A 237 5.74 -23.53 -15.60
C THR A 237 5.83 -24.67 -14.60
N GLY A 238 4.77 -24.99 -13.84
CA GLY A 238 4.82 -25.99 -12.77
C GLY A 238 5.96 -25.75 -11.77
N GLN A 239 6.54 -24.54 -11.79
CA GLN A 239 7.59 -24.11 -10.89
C GLN A 239 6.89 -23.32 -9.78
N GLU A 240 7.14 -23.74 -8.54
CA GLU A 240 6.90 -22.95 -7.33
C GLU A 240 7.24 -21.48 -7.61
N GLN A 241 6.41 -20.55 -7.11
CA GLN A 241 6.55 -19.10 -7.32
C GLN A 241 7.99 -18.64 -7.07
N LYS A 242 8.82 -18.60 -8.12
CA LYS A 242 10.24 -18.21 -8.04
C LYS A 242 10.45 -16.70 -8.08
N GLU A 243 9.41 -15.94 -8.37
CA GLU A 243 9.51 -14.49 -8.50
C GLU A 243 8.37 -13.83 -7.73
N TYR A 244 8.74 -13.00 -6.75
CA TYR A 244 7.82 -12.14 -6.02
C TYR A 244 8.16 -10.68 -6.33
N TRP A 245 7.16 -9.93 -6.80
CA TRP A 245 7.34 -8.56 -7.27
C TRP A 245 6.64 -7.55 -6.35
N SER A 246 7.43 -6.65 -5.76
CA SER A 246 6.97 -5.67 -4.76
C SER A 246 7.08 -4.24 -5.28
N GLN A 247 6.12 -3.38 -4.92
CA GLN A 247 6.12 -1.99 -5.39
C GLN A 247 7.01 -1.08 -4.55
N ALA A 248 7.88 -0.30 -5.18
CA ALA A 248 8.63 0.74 -4.50
C ALA A 248 8.62 2.06 -5.27
N MET A 249 8.53 3.19 -4.56
CA MET A 249 8.76 4.50 -5.13
C MET A 249 10.22 4.92 -4.96
N VAL A 250 10.80 5.48 -6.01
CA VAL A 250 12.13 6.09 -5.99
C VAL A 250 12.04 7.57 -6.31
N ILE A 251 12.70 8.39 -5.51
CA ILE A 251 12.80 9.84 -5.69
C ILE A 251 14.28 10.18 -5.90
N TYR A 252 14.66 10.40 -7.16
CA TYR A 252 15.99 10.88 -7.49
C TYR A 252 16.05 12.41 -7.36
N ARG A 253 16.99 12.90 -6.56
CA ARG A 253 17.37 14.32 -6.54
C ARG A 253 18.62 14.46 -7.40
N LEU A 254 18.50 15.17 -8.51
CA LEU A 254 19.62 15.34 -9.46
C LEU A 254 20.44 16.57 -9.08
N LYS A 255 21.74 16.55 -9.39
CA LYS A 255 22.69 17.66 -9.16
C LYS A 255 22.25 19.00 -9.79
N GLY A 256 21.39 18.94 -10.81
CA GLY A 256 20.79 20.12 -11.44
C GLY A 256 19.55 20.69 -10.70
N GLY A 257 19.20 20.16 -9.54
CA GLY A 257 18.04 20.57 -8.73
C GLY A 257 16.69 19.98 -9.17
N ARG A 258 16.65 19.20 -10.26
CA ARG A 258 15.44 18.50 -10.71
C ARG A 258 15.20 17.26 -9.84
N LYS A 259 13.95 17.02 -9.44
CA LYS A 259 13.51 15.74 -8.85
C LYS A 259 12.84 14.86 -9.89
N VAL A 260 13.09 13.56 -9.85
CA VAL A 260 12.48 12.55 -10.71
C VAL A 260 11.87 11.46 -9.83
N TYR A 261 10.59 11.16 -10.04
CA TYR A 261 9.84 10.17 -9.28
C TYR A 261 9.56 8.96 -10.16
N ARG A 262 9.82 7.75 -9.67
CA ARG A 262 9.58 6.48 -10.37
C ARG A 262 8.89 5.52 -9.43
N ASN A 263 7.99 4.70 -9.97
CA ASN A 263 7.47 3.52 -9.28
C ASN A 263 8.08 2.31 -9.97
N LEU A 264 8.64 1.40 -9.19
CA LEU A 264 9.32 0.20 -9.64
C LEU A 264 8.55 -1.02 -9.14
N TRP A 265 8.59 -2.08 -9.94
CA TRP A 265 8.30 -3.43 -9.48
C TRP A 265 9.64 -4.11 -9.21
N VAL A 266 9.92 -4.42 -7.97
CA VAL A 266 11.19 -4.99 -7.49
C VAL A 266 11.01 -6.48 -7.28
N ASN A 267 11.81 -7.31 -7.93
CA ASN A 267 11.81 -8.75 -7.67
C ASN A 267 12.64 -9.06 -6.42
N VAL A 268 11.98 -9.29 -5.29
CA VAL A 268 12.63 -9.49 -3.99
C VAL A 268 13.18 -10.91 -3.78
N GLU A 269 13.03 -11.79 -4.78
CA GLU A 269 13.62 -13.14 -4.82
C GLU A 269 14.90 -13.20 -5.67
N ASP A 270 15.22 -12.15 -6.45
CA ASP A 270 16.43 -12.10 -7.25
C ASP A 270 17.68 -11.86 -6.39
N GLU A 271 18.72 -12.67 -6.56
CA GLU A 271 19.93 -12.62 -5.72
C GLU A 271 20.69 -11.30 -5.84
N GLU A 272 20.77 -10.72 -7.05
CA GLU A 272 21.42 -9.42 -7.23
C GLU A 272 20.61 -8.30 -6.56
N THR A 273 19.28 -8.36 -6.69
CA THR A 273 18.33 -7.45 -6.04
C THR A 273 18.43 -7.52 -4.53
N ALA A 274 18.40 -8.70 -3.91
CA ALA A 274 18.55 -8.86 -2.46
C ALA A 274 19.85 -8.22 -1.97
N ARG A 275 20.96 -8.47 -2.67
CA ARG A 275 22.27 -7.91 -2.32
C ARG A 275 22.36 -6.39 -2.48
N LEU A 276 21.62 -5.80 -3.42
CA LEU A 276 21.48 -4.34 -3.54
C LEU A 276 20.63 -3.79 -2.40
N LEU A 277 19.55 -4.48 -2.06
CA LEU A 277 18.65 -4.11 -0.96
C LEU A 277 19.35 -4.19 0.40
N ASP A 278 20.25 -5.14 0.64
CA ASP A 278 21.05 -5.19 1.87
C ASP A 278 21.83 -3.89 2.09
N ASN A 279 22.43 -3.36 1.03
CA ASN A 279 23.17 -2.10 1.10
C ASN A 279 22.24 -0.89 1.25
N ILE A 280 21.12 -0.87 0.53
CA ILE A 280 20.16 0.23 0.57
C ILE A 280 19.45 0.28 1.94
N ILE A 281 18.79 -0.82 2.33
CA ILE A 281 17.98 -0.94 3.55
C ILE A 281 18.87 -1.01 4.80
N GLY A 282 20.04 -1.64 4.72
CA GLY A 282 21.01 -1.69 5.80
C GLY A 282 21.63 -0.32 6.14
N SER A 283 21.54 0.67 5.24
CA SER A 283 22.10 2.00 5.45
C SER A 283 21.37 2.80 6.54
N ALA A 284 22.11 3.59 7.31
CA ALA A 284 21.53 4.51 8.30
C ALA A 284 20.59 5.54 7.65
N GLN A 285 20.92 6.00 6.45
CA GLN A 285 20.13 6.97 5.70
C GLN A 285 18.76 6.42 5.32
N PHE A 286 18.66 5.13 4.96
CA PHE A 286 17.37 4.47 4.74
C PHE A 286 16.63 4.35 6.06
N LYS A 287 17.26 3.77 7.09
CA LYS A 287 16.61 3.50 8.38
C LYS A 287 16.01 4.75 9.00
N GLU A 288 16.78 5.83 9.12
CA GLU A 288 16.31 7.11 9.68
C GLU A 288 15.32 7.85 8.76
N GLY A 289 15.47 7.65 7.44
CA GLY A 289 14.68 8.29 6.39
C GLY A 289 13.34 7.61 6.13
N TYR A 290 13.19 6.33 6.51
CA TYR A 290 11.98 5.53 6.29
C TYR A 290 11.25 5.23 7.61
N PHE A 291 11.98 4.79 8.64
CA PHE A 291 11.46 4.48 9.97
C PHE A 291 11.64 5.67 10.90
N ALA A 292 10.55 6.36 11.23
CA ALA A 292 10.61 7.52 12.12
C ALA A 292 11.29 7.22 13.46
N ILE A 293 11.02 6.03 14.02
CA ILE A 293 11.53 5.61 15.32
C ILE A 293 13.04 5.32 15.34
N ALA A 294 13.64 5.08 14.17
CA ALA A 294 15.08 4.91 14.04
C ALA A 294 15.84 6.23 14.25
N SER A 295 15.18 7.38 14.07
CA SER A 295 15.80 8.68 14.25
C SER A 295 15.51 9.28 15.63
N GLU A 296 16.52 9.85 16.28
CA GLU A 296 16.41 10.56 17.57
C GLU A 296 15.50 11.79 17.51
N ARG A 297 15.10 12.26 16.32
CA ARG A 297 14.16 13.39 16.18
C ARG A 297 12.83 13.10 16.88
N MET A 298 12.41 11.83 16.89
CA MET A 298 11.16 11.41 17.51
C MET A 298 11.16 11.56 19.03
N ASP A 299 12.32 11.38 19.68
CA ASP A 299 12.43 11.48 21.14
C ASP A 299 12.06 12.89 21.62
N ARG A 300 12.55 13.91 20.90
CA ARG A 300 12.21 15.31 21.18
C ARG A 300 10.72 15.60 20.99
N ILE A 301 10.09 14.99 19.99
CA ILE A 301 8.66 15.16 19.71
C ILE A 301 7.82 14.54 20.84
N PHE A 302 8.21 13.37 21.31
CA PHE A 302 7.58 12.68 22.43
C PHE A 302 7.73 13.45 23.75
N GLU A 303 8.84 14.15 23.97
CA GLU A 303 9.05 14.96 25.16
C GLU A 303 8.22 16.25 25.18
N GLN A 304 8.00 16.86 24.00
CA GLN A 304 7.45 18.22 23.91
C GLN A 304 5.95 18.28 23.68
N LYS A 305 5.39 17.34 22.91
CA LYS A 305 4.03 17.48 22.35
C LYS A 305 3.08 16.34 22.72
N TYR A 306 3.58 15.11 22.75
CA TYR A 306 2.73 13.93 22.87
C TYR A 306 2.84 13.24 24.22
N GLN A 307 1.75 12.61 24.63
CA GLN A 307 1.78 11.57 25.65
C GLN A 307 2.11 10.25 24.97
N VAL A 308 3.08 9.51 25.51
CA VAL A 308 3.53 8.24 24.95
C VAL A 308 3.47 7.16 26.02
N GLU A 309 2.79 6.08 25.70
CA GLU A 309 2.82 4.83 26.47
C GLU A 309 3.50 3.75 25.64
N ALA A 310 4.31 2.91 26.27
CA ALA A 310 5.06 1.86 25.60
C ALA A 310 4.61 0.49 26.12
N PHE A 311 4.41 -0.47 25.22
CA PHE A 311 3.99 -1.83 25.53
C PHE A 311 4.86 -2.82 24.77
N TYR A 312 5.48 -3.75 25.48
CA TYR A 312 6.18 -4.88 24.87
C TYR A 312 5.29 -6.12 24.89
N GLY A 313 5.28 -6.89 23.80
CA GLY A 313 4.41 -8.04 23.69
C GLY A 313 4.52 -8.79 22.37
N ASN A 314 3.42 -9.41 21.96
CA ASN A 314 3.29 -10.13 20.70
C ASN A 314 1.89 -9.95 20.07
N SER A 315 1.34 -8.73 20.15
CA SER A 315 -0.05 -8.36 19.82
C SER A 315 -1.17 -8.99 20.65
N VAL A 316 -0.91 -10.12 21.34
CA VAL A 316 -1.90 -10.77 22.22
C VAL A 316 -1.57 -10.48 23.68
N TYR A 317 -0.37 -10.87 24.12
CA TYR A 317 0.14 -10.50 25.43
C TYR A 317 0.83 -9.16 25.34
N ARG A 318 0.59 -8.28 26.32
CA ARG A 318 1.24 -6.97 26.38
C ARG A 318 1.61 -6.60 27.81
N LYS A 319 2.81 -6.07 27.99
CA LYS A 319 3.29 -5.55 29.27
C LYS A 319 3.63 -4.07 29.10
N LYS A 320 3.02 -3.24 29.95
CA LYS A 320 3.28 -1.80 29.97
C LYS A 320 4.69 -1.52 30.48
N MET A 321 5.46 -0.76 29.72
CA MET A 321 6.79 -0.29 30.08
C MET A 321 6.74 1.02 30.86
N GLY A 322 7.65 1.19 31.82
CA GLY A 322 7.81 2.45 32.53
C GLY A 322 8.28 3.57 31.60
N LYS A 323 7.70 4.77 31.72
CA LYS A 323 8.08 5.93 30.89
C LYS A 323 9.58 6.27 30.97
N ALA A 324 10.19 6.08 32.15
CA ALA A 324 11.62 6.34 32.36
C ALA A 324 12.54 5.33 31.64
N GLU A 325 12.03 4.13 31.34
CA GLU A 325 12.80 3.04 30.72
C GLU A 325 12.73 3.06 29.19
N MET A 326 11.76 3.78 28.62
CA MET A 326 11.55 3.88 27.17
C MET A 326 12.79 4.39 26.43
N GLY A 327 13.50 5.38 26.98
CA GLY A 327 14.72 5.92 26.37
C GLY A 327 15.83 4.85 26.27
N GLU A 328 16.08 4.12 27.37
CA GLU A 328 17.07 3.03 27.38
C GLU A 328 16.70 1.93 26.37
N PHE A 329 15.41 1.58 26.28
CA PHE A 329 14.93 0.61 25.29
C PHE A 329 15.19 1.10 23.86
N LEU A 330 14.81 2.34 23.52
CA LEU A 330 14.95 2.88 22.17
C LEU A 330 16.42 2.96 21.74
N GLU A 331 17.33 3.29 22.65
CA GLU A 331 18.77 3.28 22.37
C GLU A 331 19.29 1.88 22.02
N ARG A 332 18.86 0.85 22.75
CA ARG A 332 19.24 -0.56 22.52
C ARG A 332 18.66 -1.05 21.19
N TYR A 333 17.36 -0.79 20.99
CA TYR A 333 16.65 -1.11 19.77
C TYR A 333 17.32 -0.52 18.53
N ARG A 334 17.66 0.78 18.57
CA ARG A 334 18.32 1.46 17.44
C ARG A 334 19.70 0.89 17.13
N ARG A 335 20.45 0.40 18.12
CA ARG A 335 21.76 -0.24 17.89
C ARG A 335 21.62 -1.60 17.20
N ASP A 336 20.68 -2.43 17.65
CA ASP A 336 20.40 -3.71 17.01
C ASP A 336 19.80 -3.52 15.61
N PHE A 337 18.76 -2.67 15.49
CA PHE A 337 18.15 -2.34 14.21
C PHE A 337 19.15 -1.70 13.24
N GLY A 338 20.10 -0.91 13.75
CA GLY A 338 21.19 -0.33 12.99
C GLY A 338 22.09 -1.37 12.30
N GLN A 339 22.13 -2.61 12.80
CA GLN A 339 22.91 -3.72 12.24
C GLN A 339 22.14 -4.58 11.24
N ALA A 340 20.80 -4.59 11.30
CA ALA A 340 19.94 -5.39 10.43
C ALA A 340 20.03 -4.95 8.95
N ASP A 341 20.13 -5.87 8.01
CA ASP A 341 19.94 -5.59 6.59
C ASP A 341 18.63 -6.17 6.04
N PHE A 342 18.47 -6.20 4.72
CA PHE A 342 17.24 -6.68 4.09
C PHE A 342 17.09 -8.19 4.27
N SER A 343 18.17 -8.95 4.01
CA SER A 343 18.21 -10.39 4.17
C SER A 343 17.96 -10.83 5.62
N ASP A 344 18.57 -10.14 6.61
CA ASP A 344 18.33 -10.41 8.02
C ASP A 344 16.84 -10.37 8.38
N LEU A 345 16.12 -9.35 7.89
CA LEU A 345 14.70 -9.15 8.15
C LEU A 345 13.86 -10.20 7.40
N LYS A 346 14.11 -10.40 6.10
CA LYS A 346 13.39 -11.36 5.25
C LYS A 346 13.46 -12.80 5.77
N GLU A 347 14.63 -13.21 6.28
CA GLU A 347 14.88 -14.60 6.71
C GLU A 347 14.40 -14.93 8.13
N ASN A 348 13.95 -13.92 8.89
CA ASN A 348 13.56 -14.08 10.29
C ASN A 348 12.13 -13.62 10.53
N VAL A 349 11.52 -14.13 11.60
CA VAL A 349 10.23 -13.65 12.09
C VAL A 349 10.41 -12.90 13.41
N PRO A 350 9.61 -11.86 13.69
CA PRO A 350 9.69 -11.17 14.97
C PRO A 350 9.46 -12.13 16.15
N VAL A 351 10.21 -11.94 17.23
CA VAL A 351 10.00 -12.63 18.52
C VAL A 351 9.20 -11.78 19.51
N GLY A 352 8.88 -10.55 19.13
CA GLY A 352 8.00 -9.65 19.86
C GLY A 352 7.85 -8.32 19.13
N VAL A 353 6.92 -7.52 19.62
CA VAL A 353 6.59 -6.19 19.10
C VAL A 353 6.65 -5.21 20.27
N MET A 354 7.28 -4.07 20.03
CA MET A 354 7.10 -2.89 20.87
C MET A 354 6.09 -1.97 20.21
N GLU A 355 5.02 -1.66 20.94
CA GLU A 355 3.98 -0.71 20.56
C GLU A 355 4.16 0.58 21.37
N LEU A 356 4.25 1.70 20.67
CA LEU A 356 4.19 3.04 21.26
C LEU A 356 2.83 3.66 20.95
N ALA A 357 1.97 3.75 21.96
CA ALA A 357 0.72 4.49 21.88
C ALA A 357 0.99 5.98 22.10
N VAL A 358 0.95 6.76 21.02
CA VAL A 358 1.19 8.19 20.98
C VAL A 358 -0.15 8.92 20.99
N SER A 359 -0.35 9.90 21.86
CA SER A 359 -1.60 10.66 21.92
C SER A 359 -1.42 12.13 22.25
N GLU A 360 -2.36 12.97 21.77
CA GLU A 360 -2.48 14.37 22.15
C GLU A 360 -3.91 14.74 22.51
N GLU A 361 -4.07 15.65 23.47
CA GLU A 361 -5.36 16.27 23.75
C GLU A 361 -5.61 17.40 22.75
N LEU A 362 -6.72 17.32 22.02
CA LEU A 362 -7.12 18.38 21.10
C LEU A 362 -7.84 19.49 21.85
N SER A 363 -7.39 20.73 21.64
CA SER A 363 -8.12 21.91 22.08
C SER A 363 -9.33 22.15 21.16
N GLY A 364 -10.55 21.88 21.64
CA GLY A 364 -11.79 22.18 20.92
C GLY A 364 -12.84 21.07 20.98
N THR A 365 -13.80 21.16 20.07
CA THR A 365 -14.89 20.17 19.89
C THR A 365 -14.67 19.43 18.58
N TYR A 366 -14.31 18.14 18.64
CA TYR A 366 -14.23 17.28 17.45
C TYR A 366 -15.43 16.33 17.47
N GLY A 367 -16.25 16.32 16.41
CA GLY A 367 -17.44 15.46 16.33
C GLY A 367 -18.53 15.75 17.38
N GLY A 368 -18.52 16.93 18.02
CA GLY A 368 -19.46 17.27 19.10
C GLY A 368 -18.95 17.00 20.52
N THR A 369 -17.77 16.39 20.68
CA THR A 369 -17.19 16.07 21.98
C THR A 369 -16.15 17.12 22.39
N ALA A 370 -16.37 17.79 23.53
CA ALA A 370 -15.36 18.68 24.12
C ALA A 370 -14.20 17.83 24.69
N ARG A 371 -12.95 18.16 24.33
CA ARG A 371 -11.72 17.38 24.65
C ARG A 371 -11.66 16.03 23.93
N ALA A 372 -11.46 16.08 22.62
CA ALA A 372 -11.13 14.88 21.87
C ALA A 372 -9.64 14.55 22.03
N THR A 373 -9.32 13.30 22.35
CA THR A 373 -7.94 12.79 22.29
C THR A 373 -7.74 12.18 20.92
N ARG A 374 -6.62 12.53 20.27
CA ARG A 374 -6.17 11.83 19.07
C ARG A 374 -5.04 10.89 19.48
N SER A 375 -5.14 9.63 19.09
CA SER A 375 -4.14 8.60 19.35
C SER A 375 -3.69 7.93 18.07
N TRP A 376 -2.47 7.42 18.12
CA TRP A 376 -1.82 6.68 17.06
C TRP A 376 -0.90 5.64 17.69
N GLU A 377 -0.50 4.66 16.88
CA GLU A 377 0.43 3.62 17.29
C GLU A 377 1.68 3.69 16.41
N MET A 378 2.82 3.33 17.01
CA MET A 378 4.05 3.05 16.29
C MET A 378 4.55 1.68 16.74
N ASN A 379 4.71 0.77 15.79
CA ASN A 379 5.13 -0.59 16.09
C ASN A 379 6.57 -0.81 15.67
N MET A 380 7.28 -1.61 16.45
CA MET A 380 8.66 -2.01 16.20
C MET A 380 8.77 -3.52 16.37
N ASN A 381 9.05 -4.21 15.28
CA ASN A 381 9.39 -5.62 15.31
C ASN A 381 10.75 -5.82 16.00
N ILE A 382 10.81 -6.81 16.89
CA ILE A 382 12.03 -7.23 17.58
C ILE A 382 12.39 -8.62 17.05
N TYR A 383 13.52 -8.73 16.38
CA TYR A 383 13.97 -9.96 15.75
C TYR A 383 14.89 -10.78 16.66
N PRO A 384 15.03 -12.11 16.44
CA PRO A 384 15.87 -12.98 17.26
C PRO A 384 17.33 -12.51 17.41
N PHE A 385 17.85 -11.83 16.40
CA PHE A 385 19.22 -11.32 16.35
C PHE A 385 19.39 -9.95 17.04
N TYR A 386 18.32 -9.36 17.59
CA TYR A 386 18.39 -8.12 18.39
C TYR A 386 18.89 -8.40 19.81
N THR A 387 20.16 -8.79 19.90
CA THR A 387 20.76 -9.35 21.13
C THR A 387 20.76 -8.36 22.29
N GLU A 388 21.04 -7.08 22.06
CA GLU A 388 21.07 -6.08 23.13
C GLU A 388 19.66 -5.80 23.67
N THR A 389 18.69 -5.66 22.77
CA THR A 389 17.28 -5.38 23.08
C THR A 389 16.67 -6.54 23.84
N ILE A 390 16.88 -7.76 23.36
CA ILE A 390 16.38 -8.97 24.02
C ILE A 390 17.02 -9.16 25.40
N ALA A 391 18.34 -8.92 25.54
CA ALA A 391 19.01 -9.01 26.82
C ALA A 391 18.44 -8.02 27.84
N TRP A 392 18.22 -6.77 27.43
CA TRP A 392 17.62 -5.74 28.28
C TRP A 392 16.16 -6.09 28.66
N LEU A 393 15.36 -6.58 27.73
CA LEU A 393 13.97 -7.01 28.00
C LEU A 393 13.92 -8.16 29.01
N LYS A 394 14.88 -9.09 28.94
CA LYS A 394 15.02 -10.20 29.92
C LYS A 394 15.42 -9.68 31.30
N GLU A 395 16.40 -8.79 31.37
CA GLU A 395 16.87 -8.19 32.62
C GLU A 395 15.75 -7.44 33.36
N ARG A 396 14.89 -6.74 32.62
CA ARG A 396 13.77 -5.96 33.15
C ARG A 396 12.46 -6.77 33.35
N GLY A 397 12.44 -8.06 33.00
CA GLY A 397 11.26 -8.93 33.18
C GLY A 397 10.12 -8.72 32.18
N TYR A 398 10.36 -7.97 31.10
CA TYR A 398 9.39 -7.76 30.04
C TYR A 398 9.31 -8.96 29.09
N TYR A 399 10.46 -9.55 28.74
CA TYR A 399 10.56 -10.63 27.75
C TYR A 399 9.66 -11.83 28.09
N SER A 400 8.88 -12.29 27.11
CA SER A 400 8.05 -13.50 27.23
C SER A 400 8.75 -14.66 26.50
N MET A 401 8.87 -15.82 27.16
CA MET A 401 9.40 -17.02 26.50
C MET A 401 8.26 -17.71 25.76
N GLY A 402 8.32 -17.70 24.42
CA GLY A 402 7.30 -18.29 23.56
C GLY A 402 6.15 -17.32 23.25
N GLN A 403 5.22 -17.81 22.42
CA GLN A 403 4.13 -17.00 21.88
C GLN A 403 2.82 -17.12 22.67
N VAL A 404 2.65 -18.21 23.41
CA VAL A 404 1.46 -18.49 24.23
C VAL A 404 1.88 -19.06 25.56
N SER A 405 1.29 -18.58 26.64
CA SER A 405 1.43 -19.16 27.98
C SER A 405 0.51 -20.38 28.12
N LEU A 406 1.08 -21.56 28.35
CA LEU A 406 0.31 -22.81 28.50
C LEU A 406 -0.66 -22.76 29.69
N GLU A 407 -0.34 -21.97 30.70
CA GLU A 407 -1.20 -21.80 31.88
C GLU A 407 -2.53 -21.12 31.53
N ASP A 408 -2.55 -20.33 30.45
CA ASP A 408 -3.72 -19.58 30.00
C ASP A 408 -4.61 -20.38 29.04
N VAL A 409 -4.10 -21.46 28.43
CA VAL A 409 -4.79 -22.19 27.36
C VAL A 409 -5.82 -23.18 27.92
N ALA A 410 -7.07 -23.06 27.47
CA ALA A 410 -8.14 -24.03 27.74
C ALA A 410 -8.23 -25.11 26.66
N ARG A 411 -8.13 -24.72 25.38
CA ARG A 411 -8.08 -25.60 24.22
C ARG A 411 -7.52 -24.87 23.02
N ILE A 412 -7.04 -25.61 22.02
CA ILE A 412 -6.65 -25.05 20.72
C ILE A 412 -7.52 -25.70 19.66
N GLN A 413 -8.09 -24.89 18.77
CA GLN A 413 -8.77 -25.36 17.57
C GLN A 413 -7.94 -24.99 16.35
N VAL A 414 -7.73 -25.94 15.45
CA VAL A 414 -7.07 -25.71 14.16
C VAL A 414 -8.08 -25.94 13.05
N LEU A 415 -8.20 -24.97 12.15
CA LEU A 415 -8.96 -25.07 10.92
C LEU A 415 -7.98 -25.21 9.75
N ASN A 416 -8.12 -26.28 8.97
CA ASN A 416 -7.47 -26.43 7.68
C ASN A 416 -8.49 -26.19 6.57
N TYR A 417 -8.22 -25.23 5.69
CA TYR A 417 -9.09 -24.91 4.58
C TYR A 417 -9.04 -25.96 3.45
N ASN A 418 -8.00 -26.80 3.42
CA ASN A 418 -7.70 -27.77 2.37
C ASN A 418 -7.80 -27.13 0.97
N THR A 419 -7.19 -25.95 0.82
CA THR A 419 -7.32 -25.08 -0.35
C THR A 419 -6.97 -25.79 -1.66
N GLU A 420 -5.92 -26.63 -1.68
CA GLU A 420 -5.56 -27.42 -2.85
C GLU A 420 -6.64 -28.42 -3.28
N VAL A 421 -7.29 -29.08 -2.30
CA VAL A 421 -8.40 -30.00 -2.57
C VAL A 421 -9.60 -29.24 -3.12
N SER A 422 -9.91 -28.09 -2.50
CA SER A 422 -10.98 -27.20 -2.97
C SER A 422 -10.76 -26.75 -4.41
N GLN A 423 -9.54 -26.34 -4.76
CA GLN A 423 -9.17 -25.96 -6.13
C GLN A 423 -9.34 -27.12 -7.12
N LYS A 424 -8.86 -28.32 -6.80
CA LYS A 424 -9.03 -29.51 -7.66
C LYS A 424 -10.49 -29.88 -7.88
N LEU A 425 -11.32 -29.79 -6.84
CA LEU A 425 -12.76 -30.04 -6.95
C LEU A 425 -13.44 -29.00 -7.85
N LEU A 426 -13.06 -27.73 -7.73
CA LEU A 426 -13.55 -26.66 -8.60
C LEU A 426 -13.14 -26.85 -10.06
N GLU A 427 -11.90 -27.26 -10.33
CA GLU A 427 -11.42 -27.58 -11.69
C GLU A 427 -12.18 -28.76 -12.32
N GLY A 428 -12.40 -29.83 -11.54
CA GLY A 428 -13.20 -30.97 -11.97
C GLY A 428 -14.63 -30.58 -12.35
N GLN A 429 -15.26 -29.67 -11.57
CA GLN A 429 -16.60 -29.14 -11.86
C GLN A 429 -16.61 -28.24 -13.10
N LYS A 430 -15.62 -27.37 -13.28
CA LYS A 430 -15.46 -26.51 -14.48
C LYS A 430 -15.33 -27.34 -15.76
N THR A 431 -14.69 -28.50 -15.69
CA THR A 431 -14.48 -29.38 -16.85
C THR A 431 -15.76 -30.12 -17.26
N GLN A 432 -16.70 -30.35 -16.32
CA GLN A 432 -17.98 -31.02 -16.59
C GLN A 432 -19.13 -30.07 -16.97
N GLY A 433 -19.13 -28.83 -16.45
CA GLY A 433 -20.11 -27.80 -16.80
C GLY A 433 -19.55 -26.85 -17.85
N GLY A 434 -19.97 -26.96 -19.12
CA GLY A 434 -19.48 -26.12 -20.22
C GLY A 434 -19.55 -24.60 -19.96
N MET A 435 -18.91 -23.79 -20.82
CA MET A 435 -18.57 -22.35 -20.64
C MET A 435 -19.52 -21.46 -19.81
N ALA A 436 -20.84 -21.65 -19.90
CA ALA A 436 -21.82 -20.88 -19.12
C ALA A 436 -21.77 -21.16 -17.60
N ALA A 437 -21.40 -22.37 -17.17
CA ALA A 437 -21.19 -22.69 -15.76
C ALA A 437 -19.85 -22.15 -15.24
N THR A 438 -18.85 -22.07 -16.12
CA THR A 438 -17.51 -21.55 -15.82
C THR A 438 -17.52 -20.05 -15.53
N GLU A 439 -18.31 -19.26 -16.28
CA GLU A 439 -18.52 -17.83 -16.00
C GLU A 439 -19.37 -17.59 -14.74
N LEU A 440 -20.39 -18.42 -14.46
CA LEU A 440 -21.15 -18.28 -13.21
C LEU A 440 -20.32 -18.64 -11.98
N ALA A 441 -19.41 -19.62 -12.08
CA ALA A 441 -18.52 -20.00 -10.99
C ALA A 441 -17.45 -18.95 -10.67
N SER A 442 -17.00 -18.15 -11.64
CA SER A 442 -16.02 -17.08 -11.40
C SER A 442 -16.62 -15.82 -10.76
N TRP A 443 -17.93 -15.59 -10.92
CA TRP A 443 -18.65 -14.49 -10.27
C TRP A 443 -19.18 -14.84 -8.88
N VAL A 444 -19.23 -16.14 -8.54
CA VAL A 444 -19.65 -16.63 -7.23
C VAL A 444 -18.43 -17.20 -6.51
N SER A 445 -17.58 -16.33 -5.96
CA SER A 445 -16.57 -16.73 -4.96
C SER A 445 -17.25 -17.10 -3.63
N SER A 446 -18.03 -18.19 -3.60
CA SER A 446 -18.51 -18.91 -2.39
C SER A 446 -19.72 -19.83 -2.67
N PRO A 447 -19.52 -21.00 -3.29
CA PRO A 447 -20.33 -22.15 -2.85
C PRO A 447 -19.54 -23.47 -2.71
N GLY A 448 -18.20 -23.43 -2.59
CA GLY A 448 -17.37 -24.63 -2.42
C GLY A 448 -16.25 -24.53 -1.38
N GLU A 449 -16.04 -23.36 -0.76
CA GLU A 449 -14.95 -23.19 0.21
C GLU A 449 -15.21 -24.00 1.49
N LYS A 450 -16.45 -24.03 2.02
CA LYS A 450 -16.72 -24.63 3.33
C LYS A 450 -16.73 -26.16 3.36
N ASP A 451 -16.92 -26.82 2.22
CA ASP A 451 -17.07 -28.28 2.18
C ASP A 451 -15.74 -29.01 2.38
N THR A 452 -14.60 -28.35 2.10
CA THR A 452 -13.26 -28.92 2.33
C THR A 452 -12.65 -28.53 3.67
N TRP A 453 -13.33 -27.70 4.46
CA TRP A 453 -12.82 -27.23 5.75
C TRP A 453 -12.90 -28.34 6.79
N VAL A 454 -11.77 -28.60 7.46
CA VAL A 454 -11.70 -29.60 8.53
C VAL A 454 -11.14 -28.97 9.79
N TYR A 455 -11.79 -29.24 10.91
CA TYR A 455 -11.40 -28.75 12.24
C TYR A 455 -10.74 -29.87 13.04
N GLY A 456 -9.63 -29.54 13.70
CA GLY A 456 -9.03 -30.33 14.77
C GLY A 456 -9.23 -29.58 16.09
N ASP A 457 -9.73 -30.28 17.11
CA ASP A 457 -9.92 -29.74 18.45
C ASP A 457 -8.97 -30.44 19.42
N TYR A 458 -8.06 -29.68 20.03
CA TYR A 458 -6.98 -30.17 20.89
C TYR A 458 -7.19 -29.71 22.34
N THR A 459 -7.32 -30.69 23.23
CA THR A 459 -7.52 -30.47 24.69
C THR A 459 -6.47 -31.16 25.55
N GLU A 460 -5.70 -32.08 24.99
CA GLU A 460 -4.66 -32.80 25.73
C GLU A 460 -3.41 -31.92 25.90
N ALA A 461 -2.80 -31.98 27.08
CA ALA A 461 -1.69 -31.10 27.45
C ALA A 461 -0.48 -31.22 26.51
N GLU A 462 -0.14 -32.45 26.08
CA GLU A 462 0.99 -32.70 25.19
C GLU A 462 0.75 -32.12 23.78
N GLU A 463 -0.48 -32.22 23.26
CA GLU A 463 -0.84 -31.65 21.96
C GLU A 463 -0.84 -30.13 22.01
N ILE A 464 -1.42 -29.56 23.08
CA ILE A 464 -1.43 -28.11 23.32
C ILE A 464 0.00 -27.57 23.41
N GLU A 465 0.89 -28.22 24.17
CA GLU A 465 2.29 -27.81 24.31
C GLU A 465 3.02 -27.82 22.96
N ARG A 466 2.83 -28.89 22.17
CA ARG A 466 3.45 -29.02 20.84
C ARG A 466 2.94 -27.96 19.86
N ILE A 467 1.64 -27.67 19.85
CA ILE A 467 1.06 -26.62 18.97
C ILE A 467 1.51 -25.24 19.45
N ALA A 468 1.41 -24.94 20.75
CA ALA A 468 1.81 -23.66 21.31
C ALA A 468 3.29 -23.31 21.05
N GLY A 469 4.16 -24.32 20.91
CA GLY A 469 5.58 -24.16 20.60
C GLY A 469 5.90 -23.75 19.15
N CYS A 470 4.94 -23.84 18.21
CA CYS A 470 5.17 -23.59 16.77
C CYS A 470 4.16 -22.62 16.13
N ILE A 471 3.35 -21.93 16.94
CA ILE A 471 2.37 -20.95 16.47
C ILE A 471 2.79 -19.53 16.78
N PHE A 472 2.37 -18.60 15.91
CA PHE A 472 2.64 -17.18 16.04
C PHE A 472 1.33 -16.37 15.96
N PRO A 473 1.18 -15.29 16.75
CA PRO A 473 0.03 -14.39 16.67
C PRO A 473 -0.14 -13.83 15.26
N ARG A 474 -1.38 -13.86 14.76
CA ARG A 474 -1.69 -13.40 13.40
C ARG A 474 -1.42 -11.91 13.19
N GLY A 475 -1.47 -11.11 14.25
CA GLY A 475 -1.14 -9.69 14.22
C GLY A 475 0.35 -9.38 14.23
N MET A 476 1.22 -10.36 14.48
CA MET A 476 2.67 -10.19 14.57
C MET A 476 3.41 -10.65 13.31
N VAL A 477 2.92 -11.71 12.65
CA VAL A 477 3.53 -12.25 11.43
C VAL A 477 2.51 -12.15 10.29
N SER A 478 2.82 -11.30 9.31
CA SER A 478 2.00 -11.08 8.13
C SER A 478 2.86 -11.03 6.88
N ARG A 479 2.25 -11.24 5.72
CA ARG A 479 2.91 -10.97 4.44
C ARG A 479 3.39 -9.52 4.39
N ASP A 480 4.68 -9.34 4.10
CA ASP A 480 5.33 -8.03 3.96
C ASP A 480 5.91 -7.85 2.54
N TRP A 481 6.40 -6.64 2.26
CA TRP A 481 6.97 -6.20 0.99
C TRP A 481 8.18 -7.05 0.57
N ASP A 482 8.94 -7.59 1.50
CA ASP A 482 10.14 -8.39 1.22
C ASP A 482 9.86 -9.85 0.86
N ASN A 483 8.60 -10.30 0.94
CA ASN A 483 8.22 -11.71 0.82
C ASN A 483 9.03 -12.63 1.77
N GLY A 484 9.29 -12.15 2.98
CA GLY A 484 9.91 -12.92 4.05
C GLY A 484 9.01 -14.04 4.59
N LYS A 485 9.48 -14.70 5.64
CA LYS A 485 8.73 -15.78 6.31
C LYS A 485 7.35 -15.31 6.76
N MET A 486 6.31 -16.07 6.41
CA MET A 486 4.93 -15.73 6.73
C MET A 486 4.15 -16.91 7.31
N LEU A 487 2.93 -16.63 7.79
CA LEU A 487 2.01 -17.66 8.25
C LEU A 487 1.39 -18.40 7.06
N ASP A 488 1.20 -19.72 7.23
CA ASP A 488 0.47 -20.55 6.29
C ASP A 488 -1.02 -20.17 6.33
N TYR A 489 -1.48 -19.47 5.29
CA TYR A 489 -2.87 -19.03 5.16
C TYR A 489 -3.86 -20.18 4.87
N GLY A 490 -3.37 -21.40 4.60
CA GLY A 490 -4.17 -22.62 4.54
C GLY A 490 -4.67 -23.11 5.89
N TYR A 491 -4.08 -22.60 6.98
CA TYR A 491 -4.44 -22.92 8.35
C TYR A 491 -4.89 -21.67 9.14
N ASN A 492 -5.84 -21.86 10.05
CA ASN A 492 -6.16 -20.89 11.10
C ASN A 492 -6.12 -21.57 12.45
N VAL A 493 -5.38 -21.03 13.41
CA VAL A 493 -5.27 -21.57 14.77
C VAL A 493 -5.97 -20.64 15.74
N ILE A 494 -6.98 -21.14 16.44
CA ILE A 494 -7.71 -20.38 17.45
C ILE A 494 -7.32 -20.92 18.83
N VAL A 495 -6.64 -20.10 19.62
CA VAL A 495 -6.30 -20.42 21.00
C VAL A 495 -7.41 -19.89 21.90
N TYR A 496 -8.11 -20.79 22.60
CA TYR A 496 -9.12 -20.42 23.58
C TYR A 496 -8.51 -20.34 24.97
N PHE A 497 -8.74 -19.22 25.65
CA PHE A 497 -8.20 -18.99 26.98
C PHE A 497 -9.13 -19.50 28.08
N LYS A 498 -8.55 -19.86 29.23
CA LYS A 498 -9.31 -20.23 30.43
C LYS A 498 -10.10 -19.02 30.93
N THR A 499 -11.32 -19.25 31.39
CA THR A 499 -12.24 -18.18 31.79
C THR A 499 -11.76 -17.39 33.00
N ASP A 500 -10.89 -17.97 33.83
CA ASP A 500 -10.29 -17.36 35.01
C ASP A 500 -8.90 -16.75 34.77
N SER A 501 -8.31 -16.93 33.59
CA SER A 501 -7.03 -16.30 33.22
C SER A 501 -7.15 -14.78 33.09
N GLU A 502 -6.07 -14.07 33.40
CA GLU A 502 -5.96 -12.62 33.25
C GLU A 502 -6.08 -12.20 31.78
N ILE A 503 -5.51 -12.96 30.85
CA ILE A 503 -5.56 -12.65 29.41
C ILE A 503 -6.99 -12.60 28.88
N THR A 504 -7.90 -13.39 29.46
CA THR A 504 -9.32 -13.38 29.09
C THR A 504 -9.99 -12.04 29.38
N LYS A 505 -9.54 -11.33 30.40
CA LYS A 505 -10.04 -9.98 30.75
C LYS A 505 -9.38 -8.90 29.92
N GLU A 506 -8.11 -9.06 29.58
CA GLU A 506 -7.32 -8.04 28.87
C GLU A 506 -7.52 -8.07 27.36
N TYR A 507 -7.51 -9.26 26.76
CA TYR A 507 -7.57 -9.46 25.31
C TYR A 507 -8.93 -9.99 24.85
N GLY A 508 -9.47 -10.98 25.57
CA GLY A 508 -10.73 -11.63 25.25
C GLY A 508 -10.65 -13.16 25.38
N ALA A 509 -11.74 -13.87 25.09
CA ALA A 509 -11.84 -15.31 25.34
C ALA A 509 -11.00 -16.19 24.39
N TYR A 510 -10.51 -15.64 23.29
CA TYR A 510 -9.67 -16.34 22.33
C TYR A 510 -8.80 -15.37 21.55
N ALA A 511 -7.79 -15.91 20.87
CA ALA A 511 -6.92 -15.17 19.95
C ALA A 511 -6.56 -16.02 18.72
N ASP A 512 -6.35 -15.35 17.59
CA ASP A 512 -5.97 -15.97 16.31
C ASP A 512 -4.46 -16.05 16.14
N TYR A 513 -4.01 -17.23 15.75
CA TYR A 513 -2.63 -17.61 15.50
C TYR A 513 -2.53 -18.36 14.16
N GLY A 514 -1.31 -18.56 13.70
CA GLY A 514 -1.01 -19.43 12.56
C GLY A 514 0.30 -20.19 12.76
N PHE A 515 0.52 -21.18 11.91
CA PHE A 515 1.81 -21.83 11.74
C PHE A 515 2.63 -21.08 10.69
N LEU A 516 3.95 -21.12 10.77
CA LEU A 516 4.78 -20.71 9.64
C LEU A 516 4.62 -21.69 8.47
N GLU A 517 4.76 -21.18 7.25
CA GLU A 517 4.75 -22.03 6.05
C GLU A 517 5.77 -23.17 6.17
N GLY A 518 5.32 -24.40 5.94
CA GLY A 518 6.15 -25.60 6.05
C GLY A 518 6.41 -26.11 7.46
N GLU A 519 5.95 -25.42 8.52
CA GLU A 519 6.20 -25.78 9.93
C GLU A 519 4.96 -26.34 10.66
N ILE A 520 3.97 -26.84 9.92
CA ILE A 520 2.74 -27.42 10.49
C ILE A 520 3.05 -28.82 11.08
N PRO A 521 2.70 -29.11 12.34
CA PRO A 521 2.92 -30.44 12.94
C PRO A 521 2.20 -31.56 12.17
N ASP A 522 2.88 -32.69 11.97
CA ASP A 522 2.35 -33.83 11.19
C ASP A 522 0.99 -34.34 11.69
N PHE A 523 0.80 -34.42 13.01
CA PHE A 523 -0.46 -34.89 13.59
C PHE A 523 -1.61 -33.91 13.26
N VAL A 524 -1.35 -32.60 13.31
CA VAL A 524 -2.31 -31.57 12.89
C VAL A 524 -2.66 -31.73 11.42
N ARG A 525 -1.68 -31.98 10.55
CA ARG A 525 -1.94 -32.23 9.12
C ARG A 525 -2.83 -33.46 8.91
N VAL A 526 -2.59 -34.55 9.63
CA VAL A 526 -3.35 -35.80 9.52
C VAL A 526 -4.78 -35.65 10.05
N ASP A 527 -4.94 -35.01 11.21
CA ASP A 527 -6.24 -34.84 11.87
C ASP A 527 -7.16 -33.90 11.09
N THR A 528 -6.57 -32.89 10.43
CA THR A 528 -7.29 -31.86 9.68
C THR A 528 -7.28 -32.09 8.15
N ALA A 529 -6.86 -33.28 7.69
CA ALA A 529 -6.92 -33.62 6.28
C ALA A 529 -8.37 -33.89 5.84
N TYR A 530 -8.78 -33.32 4.71
CA TYR A 530 -10.04 -33.67 4.07
C TYR A 530 -10.09 -35.15 3.67
N LYS A 531 -11.23 -35.80 3.92
CA LYS A 531 -11.51 -37.20 3.56
C LYS A 531 -12.79 -37.23 2.73
N GLU A 532 -12.70 -37.75 1.51
CA GLU A 532 -13.82 -37.92 0.57
C GLU A 532 -14.88 -38.94 1.05
#